data_AF-A0A6J2XPU5-F1
#
_entry.id   AF-A0A6J2XPU5-F1
#
_cell.length_a   1.000
_cell.length_b   1.000
_cell.length_c   1.000
_cell.angle_alpha   90.00
_cell.angle_beta   90.00
_cell.angle_gamma   90.00
#
_symmetry.space_group_name_H-M   'P 1'
#
loop_
_entity.id
_entity.type
_entity.pdbx_description
1 polymer ?
#
loop_
_entity_poly.entity_id
_entity_poly.type
_entity_poly.pdbx_seq_one_letter_code
_entity_poly.pdbx_strand_id
1 'polypeptide(L)'
;MVKSIISYGSEVWPLKERNLKLLEATEMDFWRRAARKWKLDRVRNERIENIMGVKHRISEDIKINQLRWYGHVQRMEENRIPKKILNWTPQGKRKRGGIPRWSWRE
;
A
#
# COMPACT_ATOMS: atom_id res chain seq x y z
N MET A 1 -11.33 -1.75 11.70
CA MET A 1 -12.19 -0.92 10.85
C MET A 1 -11.40 0.12 10.05
N VAL A 2 -10.53 0.93 10.67
CA VAL A 2 -9.71 1.92 9.93
C VAL A 2 -8.79 1.25 8.90
N LYS A 3 -8.15 0.13 9.27
CA LYS A 3 -7.29 -0.66 8.39
C LYS A 3 -7.98 -1.11 7.10
N SER A 4 -9.21 -1.63 7.19
CA SER A 4 -9.96 -2.12 6.02
C SER A 4 -10.38 -1.01 5.06
N ILE A 5 -10.68 0.18 5.58
CA ILE A 5 -11.05 1.35 4.75
C ILE A 5 -9.82 1.86 4.00
N ILE A 6 -8.68 1.98 4.69
CA ILE A 6 -7.44 2.48 4.12
C ILE A 6 -6.85 1.51 3.08
N SER A 7 -6.96 0.20 3.33
CA SER A 7 -6.47 -0.83 2.41
C SER A 7 -7.40 -1.10 1.23
N TYR A 8 -8.58 -0.49 1.19
CA TYR A 8 -9.54 -0.76 0.12
C TYR A 8 -9.00 -0.27 -1.23
N GLY A 9 -8.86 -1.18 -2.18
CA GLY A 9 -8.31 -0.87 -3.51
C GLY A 9 -6.81 -0.63 -3.56
N SER A 10 -6.07 -0.85 -2.47
CA SER A 10 -4.61 -0.68 -2.43
C SER A 10 -3.85 -1.65 -3.35
N GLU A 11 -4.51 -2.70 -3.80
CA GLU A 11 -3.99 -3.71 -4.73
C GLU A 11 -3.52 -3.11 -6.07
N VAL A 12 -4.13 -2.02 -6.52
CA VAL A 12 -3.88 -1.44 -7.86
C VAL A 12 -3.03 -0.16 -7.80
N TRP A 13 -2.78 0.37 -6.59
CA TRP A 13 -2.12 1.66 -6.43
C TRP A 13 -0.59 1.56 -6.62
N PRO A 14 0.02 2.53 -7.34
CA PRO A 14 1.47 2.69 -7.31
C PRO A 14 1.92 3.20 -5.94
N LEU A 15 2.56 2.33 -5.15
CA LEU A 15 3.06 2.68 -3.82
C LEU A 15 4.40 3.40 -3.91
N LYS A 16 4.36 4.72 -3.81
CA LYS A 16 5.56 5.52 -3.54
C LYS A 16 5.89 5.46 -2.07
N GLU A 17 7.18 5.53 -1.73
CA GLU A 17 7.64 5.62 -0.33
C GLU A 17 6.94 6.74 0.45
N ARG A 18 6.68 7.89 -0.19
CA ARG A 18 5.94 9.00 0.42
C ARG A 18 4.53 8.58 0.86
N ASN A 19 3.84 7.81 0.04
CA ASN A 19 2.47 7.35 0.34
C ASN A 19 2.50 6.29 1.45
N LEU A 20 3.49 5.40 1.44
CA LEU A 20 3.71 4.42 2.51
C LEU A 20 3.96 5.10 3.86
N LYS A 21 4.84 6.10 3.91
CA LYS A 21 5.11 6.89 5.12
C LYS A 21 3.87 7.61 5.64
N LEU A 22 3.03 8.13 4.73
CA LEU A 22 1.77 8.77 5.11
C LEU A 22 0.79 7.76 5.71
N LEU A 23 0.66 6.57 5.11
CA LEU A 23 -0.19 5.49 5.61
C LEU A 23 0.24 5.06 7.01
N GLU A 24 1.53 4.80 7.22
CA GLU A 24 2.09 4.44 8.53
C GLU A 24 1.88 5.57 9.57
N ALA A 25 2.01 6.84 9.17
CA ALA A 25 1.75 7.97 10.06
C ALA A 25 0.27 8.05 10.48
N THR A 26 -0.66 7.81 9.54
CA THR A 26 -2.10 7.80 9.84
C THR A 26 -2.49 6.62 10.74
N GLU A 27 -1.88 5.46 10.53
CA GLU A 27 -2.05 4.28 11.38
C GLU A 27 -1.58 4.55 12.81
N MET A 28 -0.38 5.13 12.94
CA MET A 28 0.19 5.50 14.24
C MET A 28 -0.63 6.58 14.97
N ASP A 29 -1.21 7.55 14.24
CA ASP A 29 -2.10 8.56 14.85
C ASP A 29 -3.37 7.90 15.41
N PHE A 30 -3.97 6.98 14.67
CA PHE A 30 -5.13 6.22 15.13
C PHE A 30 -4.81 5.42 16.40
N TRP A 31 -3.69 4.69 16.43
CA TRP A 31 -3.30 3.91 17.61
C TRP A 31 -2.99 4.77 18.83
N ARG A 32 -2.34 5.94 18.63
CA ARG A 32 -2.11 6.90 19.72
C ARG A 32 -3.42 7.37 20.35
N ARG A 33 -4.39 7.74 19.53
CA ARG A 33 -5.72 8.16 20.00
C ARG A 33 -6.44 7.03 20.72
N ALA A 34 -6.40 5.81 20.19
CA ALA A 34 -7.00 4.64 20.82
C ALA A 34 -6.36 4.32 22.18
N ALA A 35 -5.03 4.41 22.29
CA ALA A 35 -4.28 4.23 23.53
C ALA A 35 -4.37 5.43 24.49
N ARG A 36 -5.11 6.50 24.13
CA ARG A 36 -5.21 7.78 24.86
C ARG A 36 -3.84 8.39 25.19
N LYS A 37 -2.89 8.27 24.27
CA LYS A 37 -1.55 8.84 24.38
C LYS A 37 -1.39 10.04 23.49
N TRP A 38 -0.84 11.09 24.08
CA TRP A 38 -0.59 12.35 23.39
C TRP A 38 0.85 12.41 22.91
N LYS A 39 1.13 13.29 21.93
CA LYS A 39 2.50 13.50 21.43
C LYS A 39 3.46 13.99 22.53
N LEU A 40 2.91 14.66 23.56
CA LEU A 40 3.61 15.12 24.76
C LEU A 40 4.20 13.99 25.59
N ASP A 41 3.56 12.82 25.60
CA ASP A 41 4.00 11.67 26.39
C ASP A 41 5.31 11.07 25.87
N ARG A 42 5.77 11.48 24.67
CA ARG A 42 7.01 11.03 24.01
C ARG A 42 7.19 9.50 24.00
N VAL A 43 6.09 8.77 23.98
CA VAL A 43 6.08 7.31 23.96
C VAL A 43 6.58 6.82 22.60
N ARG A 44 7.55 5.91 22.61
CA ARG A 44 8.08 5.24 21.41
C ARG A 44 6.96 4.49 20.67
N ASN A 45 7.01 4.50 19.34
CA ASN A 45 6.03 3.81 18.50
C ASN A 45 5.91 2.32 18.85
N GLU A 46 7.04 1.63 19.06
CA GLU A 46 7.10 0.21 19.43
C GLU A 46 6.29 -0.10 20.70
N ARG A 47 6.30 0.81 21.68
CA ARG A 47 5.54 0.61 22.92
C ARG A 47 4.03 0.75 22.69
N ILE A 48 3.62 1.60 21.77
CA ILE A 48 2.21 1.75 21.37
C ILE A 48 1.77 0.52 20.58
N GLU A 49 2.60 0.03 19.66
CA GLU A 49 2.35 -1.19 18.89
C GLU A 49 2.17 -2.40 19.83
N ASN A 50 3.01 -2.53 20.86
CA ASN A 50 2.90 -3.58 21.86
C ASN A 50 1.63 -3.48 22.70
N ILE A 51 1.26 -2.28 23.15
CA ILE A 51 0.01 -2.05 23.91
C ILE A 51 -1.21 -2.42 23.06
N MET A 52 -1.19 -2.09 21.78
CA MET A 52 -2.29 -2.33 20.84
C MET A 52 -2.29 -3.76 20.26
N GLY A 53 -1.27 -4.57 20.56
CA GLY A 53 -1.15 -5.95 20.04
C GLY A 53 -1.04 -6.02 18.51
N VAL A 54 -0.42 -5.02 17.88
CA VAL A 54 -0.29 -4.94 16.43
C VAL A 54 0.69 -6.00 15.93
N LYS A 55 0.21 -6.93 15.09
CA LYS A 55 1.05 -7.97 14.47
C LYS A 55 1.66 -7.54 13.13
N HIS A 56 0.91 -6.78 12.34
CA HIS A 56 1.30 -6.34 11.00
C HIS A 56 0.85 -4.90 10.76
N ARG A 57 1.77 -4.07 10.26
CA ARG A 57 1.46 -2.70 9.82
C ARG A 57 0.62 -2.71 8.54
N ILE A 58 -0.10 -1.62 8.28
CA ILE A 58 -0.86 -1.44 7.03
C ILE A 58 0.04 -1.59 5.80
N SER A 59 1.27 -1.10 5.85
CA SER A 59 2.21 -1.20 4.73
C SER A 59 2.53 -2.64 4.34
N GLU A 60 2.62 -3.56 5.30
CA GLU A 60 2.86 -4.98 5.07
C GLU A 60 1.63 -5.66 4.45
N ASP A 61 0.45 -5.45 5.03
CA ASP A 61 -0.80 -6.01 4.51
C ASP A 61 -1.05 -5.58 3.06
N ILE A 62 -0.78 -4.31 2.74
CA ILE A 62 -0.91 -3.80 1.38
C ILE A 62 0.03 -4.56 0.45
N LYS A 63 1.31 -4.74 0.82
CA LYS A 63 2.28 -5.50 0.00
C LYS A 63 1.84 -6.95 -0.18
N ILE A 64 1.33 -7.59 0.87
CA ILE A 64 0.79 -8.96 0.79
C ILE A 64 -0.39 -9.03 -0.19
N ASN A 65 -1.33 -8.08 -0.11
CA ASN A 65 -2.47 -8.03 -1.01
C ASN A 65 -2.05 -7.76 -2.46
N GLN A 66 -1.06 -6.90 -2.69
CA GLN A 66 -0.49 -6.70 -4.02
C GLN A 66 0.16 -7.97 -4.58
N LEU A 67 0.91 -8.71 -3.76
CA LEU A 67 1.48 -10.00 -4.18
C LEU A 67 0.39 -11.04 -4.48
N ARG A 68 -0.68 -11.08 -3.68
CA ARG A 68 -1.84 -11.95 -3.94
C ARG A 68 -2.52 -11.59 -5.26
N TRP A 69 -2.74 -10.30 -5.51
CA TRP A 69 -3.30 -9.80 -6.76
C TRP A 69 -2.40 -10.12 -7.96
N TYR A 70 -1.08 -9.88 -7.83
CA TYR A 70 -0.10 -10.21 -8.86
C TYR A 70 -0.10 -11.70 -9.18
N GLY A 71 -0.05 -12.56 -8.16
CA GLY A 71 -0.13 -14.01 -8.34
C GLY A 71 -1.46 -14.46 -8.97
N HIS A 72 -2.57 -13.79 -8.64
CA HIS A 72 -3.85 -14.02 -9.28
C HIS A 72 -3.82 -13.67 -10.77
N VAL A 73 -3.26 -12.51 -11.14
CA VAL A 73 -3.10 -12.10 -12.56
C VAL A 73 -2.16 -13.05 -13.31
N GLN A 74 -1.05 -13.50 -12.70
CA GLN A 74 -0.13 -14.45 -13.33
C GLN A 74 -0.80 -15.78 -13.67
N ARG A 75 -1.71 -16.27 -12.81
CA ARG A 75 -2.50 -17.49 -13.04
C ARG A 75 -3.61 -17.35 -14.07
N MET A 76 -3.98 -16.13 -14.48
CA MET A 76 -5.00 -15.94 -15.52
C MET A 76 -4.51 -16.39 -16.90
N GLU A 77 -5.44 -16.71 -17.79
CA GLU A 77 -5.16 -16.91 -19.21
C GLU A 77 -4.55 -15.65 -19.87
N GLU A 78 -3.65 -15.84 -20.83
CA GLU A 78 -2.96 -14.75 -21.53
C GLU A 78 -3.90 -13.83 -22.31
N ASN A 79 -5.06 -14.33 -22.71
CA ASN A 79 -6.05 -13.55 -23.45
C ASN A 79 -6.76 -12.49 -22.60
N ARG A 80 -6.71 -12.61 -21.26
CA ARG A 80 -7.38 -11.70 -20.33
C ARG A 80 -6.70 -10.33 -20.31
N ILE A 81 -7.53 -9.29 -20.33
CA ILE A 81 -7.10 -7.89 -20.34
C ILE A 81 -6.09 -7.55 -19.22
N PRO A 82 -6.27 -7.97 -17.95
CA PRO A 82 -5.31 -7.63 -16.88
C PRO A 82 -3.90 -8.18 -17.13
N LYS A 83 -3.79 -9.42 -17.64
CA LYS A 83 -2.50 -10.04 -17.96
C LYS A 83 -1.83 -9.40 -19.16
N LYS A 84 -2.63 -9.02 -20.18
CA LYS A 84 -2.15 -8.22 -21.32
C LYS A 84 -1.60 -6.86 -20.88
N ILE A 85 -2.35 -6.12 -20.06
CA ILE A 85 -1.93 -4.80 -19.57
C ILE A 85 -0.66 -4.89 -18.73
N LEU A 86 -0.55 -5.90 -17.84
CA LEU A 86 0.65 -6.12 -17.03
C LEU A 86 1.88 -6.40 -17.91
N ASN A 87 1.70 -7.20 -18.96
CA ASN A 87 2.75 -7.57 -19.91
C ASN A 87 3.03 -6.49 -20.97
N TRP A 88 2.15 -5.51 -21.13
CA TRP A 88 2.27 -4.47 -22.14
C TRP A 88 3.31 -3.42 -21.74
N THR A 89 4.24 -3.15 -22.65
CA THR A 89 5.23 -2.08 -22.53
C THR A 89 4.85 -0.97 -23.52
N PRO A 90 4.51 0.25 -23.08
CA PRO A 90 4.14 1.32 -23.98
C PRO A 90 5.33 1.70 -24.88
N GLN A 91 5.18 1.59 -26.20
CA GLN A 91 6.20 2.00 -27.16
C GLN A 91 6.04 3.48 -27.53
N GLY A 92 7.13 4.25 -27.47
CA GLY A 92 7.21 5.63 -27.96
C GLY A 92 7.77 6.66 -26.96
N LYS A 93 8.08 7.87 -27.45
CA LYS A 93 8.49 8.99 -26.60
C LYS A 93 7.32 9.45 -25.72
N ARG A 94 7.60 9.59 -24.43
CA ARG A 94 6.65 10.03 -23.42
C ARG A 94 6.08 11.42 -23.75
N LYS A 95 4.79 11.50 -24.09
CA LYS A 95 4.07 12.79 -24.15
C LYS A 95 3.89 13.32 -22.72
N ARG A 96 4.07 14.64 -22.51
CA ARG A 96 3.78 15.28 -21.20
C ARG A 96 2.33 14.97 -20.80
N GLY A 97 2.15 14.33 -19.64
CA GLY A 97 0.83 14.16 -18.99
C GLY A 97 0.11 12.82 -19.20
N GLY A 98 0.48 11.99 -20.19
CA GLY A 98 -0.33 10.80 -20.54
C GLY A 98 0.11 9.47 -19.91
N ILE A 99 1.41 9.29 -19.65
CA ILE A 99 1.95 7.99 -19.20
C ILE A 99 2.33 8.10 -17.71
N PRO A 100 1.86 7.18 -16.84
CA PRO A 100 2.28 7.11 -15.44
C PRO A 100 3.80 7.08 -15.29
N ARG A 101 4.31 7.73 -14.24
CA ARG A 101 5.76 7.88 -14.02
C ARG A 101 6.45 6.62 -13.50
N TRP A 102 5.68 5.65 -13.02
CA TRP A 102 6.12 4.36 -12.55
C TRP A 102 5.20 3.29 -13.13
N SER A 103 5.79 2.20 -13.58
CA SER A 103 5.09 0.96 -13.94
C SER A 103 5.32 -0.05 -12.82
N TRP A 104 4.50 -1.09 -12.73
CA TRP A 104 4.70 -2.18 -11.76
C TRP A 104 6.07 -2.87 -11.86
N ARG A 105 6.82 -2.68 -12.96
CA ARG A 105 8.14 -3.28 -13.17
C ARG A 105 9.31 -2.39 -12.72
N GLU A 106 9.05 -1.14 -12.32
CA GLU A 106 10.06 -0.16 -11.89
C GLU A 106 9.73 0.37 -10.48
#